data_AF-A1DEF0-F1
#
_entry.id   AF-A1DEF0-F1
#
_cell.length_a   1.000
_cell.length_b   1.000
_cell.length_c   1.000
_cell.angle_alpha   90.00
_cell.angle_beta   90.00
_cell.angle_gamma   90.00
#
_symmetry.space_group_name_H-M   'P 1'
#
loop_
_entity.id
_entity.type
_entity.pdbx_description
1 polymer ?
#
loop_
_entity_poly.entity_id
_entity_poly.type
_entity_poly.pdbx_seq_one_letter_code
_entity_poly.pdbx_strand_id
1 'polypeptide(L)'
;MGQLSSFVRSSAVDTSITRDEDDPQTQPCIIHWDPIQDAFGQPGIMLVRSSCDFAEGLGPVQVNPNQLQTESLRPRKVSQSDPCFKQLYPGSSVSWELDLPSVYFDSFQPEEHYKIRWIGGQISLWDWGTLAQHDGRMLGPKFPAVVLPGGPEQLLSINPAETDIEEEVPPLPPSPAPILASSRMSGAPVFSLTIAGPATLSMRDRNSQGRLRYPVTMTLSYDAAPDGLDGKPVTFHTFIFKDIDDRDGGFRLYFRRKGDDDWSSHELPVIFTYHMYRFSKCDPVNVGRNDQDKFAALAPGESWSFTREVTDFPKNAAPGDEFRYRFKGTQLDWWDWGHFRDHENTVVGIEYIVRDPKDNGGRPGLLVPASNWVEFTVVE
;
A
#
# COMPACT_ATOMS: atom_id res chain seq x y z
N MET A 1 -28.80 -0.15 -12.42
CA MET A 1 -27.43 0.19 -12.87
C MET A 1 -26.90 1.23 -11.91
N GLY A 2 -26.07 0.83 -10.95
CA GLY A 2 -25.45 1.72 -9.98
C GLY A 2 -23.96 1.41 -9.94
N GLN A 3 -23.15 2.26 -10.57
CA GLN A 3 -21.70 2.26 -10.44
C GLN A 3 -21.35 2.63 -9.00
N LEU A 4 -20.71 1.70 -8.29
CA LEU A 4 -19.97 1.99 -7.07
C LEU A 4 -18.49 1.95 -7.43
N SER A 5 -17.99 3.08 -7.88
CA SER A 5 -16.57 3.33 -8.11
C SER A 5 -15.96 3.92 -6.84
N SER A 6 -15.39 3.10 -5.97
CA SER A 6 -14.39 3.55 -5.00
C SER A 6 -13.04 2.98 -5.42
N PHE A 7 -12.42 3.64 -6.39
CA PHE A 7 -11.06 3.35 -6.83
C PHE A 7 -10.10 3.95 -5.82
N VAL A 8 -9.25 3.13 -5.19
CA VAL A 8 -8.06 3.65 -4.51
C VAL A 8 -7.08 4.05 -5.62
N ARG A 9 -7.27 5.27 -6.13
CA ARG A 9 -6.28 5.99 -6.94
C ARG A 9 -5.19 6.44 -5.98
N SER A 10 -4.00 5.86 -6.05
CA SER A 10 -2.81 6.56 -5.53
C SER A 10 -1.61 6.26 -6.41
N SER A 11 -1.73 6.65 -7.68
CA SER A 11 -0.60 6.87 -8.60
C SER A 11 -0.20 8.35 -8.61
N ALA A 12 -0.48 9.06 -7.51
CA ALA A 12 -0.18 10.45 -7.33
C ALA A 12 1.30 10.66 -6.95
N VAL A 13 1.99 11.49 -7.71
CA VAL A 13 3.33 11.99 -7.44
C VAL A 13 3.19 13.37 -6.80
N ASP A 14 3.59 13.48 -5.53
CA ASP A 14 3.68 14.78 -4.87
C ASP A 14 4.94 15.50 -5.33
N THR A 15 4.75 16.64 -6.00
CA THR A 15 5.85 17.50 -6.44
C THR A 15 5.82 18.80 -5.67
N SER A 16 6.96 19.20 -5.11
CA SER A 16 7.10 20.46 -4.38
C SER A 16 8.23 21.31 -4.93
N ILE A 17 8.00 22.60 -5.09
CA ILE A 17 9.03 23.60 -5.38
C ILE A 17 9.26 24.42 -4.12
N THR A 18 10.49 24.41 -3.62
CA THR A 18 10.90 25.13 -2.42
C THR A 18 11.85 26.25 -2.81
N ARG A 19 11.62 27.43 -2.24
CA ARG A 19 12.54 28.55 -2.33
C ARG A 19 13.47 28.55 -1.12
N ASP A 20 14.76 28.74 -1.36
CA ASP A 20 15.77 28.79 -0.31
C ASP A 20 15.44 29.86 0.74
N GLU A 21 15.69 29.55 2.01
CA GLU A 21 15.51 30.47 3.14
C GLU A 21 16.60 31.55 3.14
N ASP A 22 17.81 31.19 2.68
CA ASP A 22 18.98 32.06 2.61
C ASP A 22 19.07 32.83 1.28
N ASP A 23 17.99 32.85 0.48
CA ASP A 23 17.94 33.62 -0.76
C ASP A 23 18.21 35.11 -0.46
N PRO A 24 19.26 35.72 -1.04
CA PRO A 24 19.63 37.10 -0.76
C PRO A 24 18.51 38.08 -1.14
N GLN A 25 17.58 37.65 -2.00
CA GLN A 25 16.46 38.45 -2.42
C GLN A 25 15.23 38.24 -1.54
N THR A 26 14.96 39.16 -0.62
CA THR A 26 13.91 38.98 0.40
C THR A 26 12.47 39.17 -0.11
N GLN A 27 12.29 39.80 -1.28
CA GLN A 27 10.96 39.98 -1.87
C GLN A 27 10.38 38.64 -2.34
N PRO A 28 9.06 38.42 -2.24
CA PRO A 28 8.41 37.23 -2.79
C PRO A 28 8.62 37.16 -4.32
N CYS A 29 8.53 35.95 -4.88
CA CYS A 29 8.43 35.76 -6.32
C CYS A 29 7.12 35.07 -6.67
N ILE A 30 6.64 35.35 -7.88
CA ILE A 30 5.59 34.58 -8.53
C ILE A 30 6.22 33.70 -9.59
N ILE A 31 5.73 32.48 -9.70
CA ILE A 31 6.06 31.54 -10.76
C ILE A 31 4.78 31.08 -11.43
N HIS A 32 4.85 30.80 -12.71
CA HIS A 32 3.87 29.99 -13.39
C HIS A 32 4.49 28.62 -13.67
N TRP A 33 3.88 27.57 -13.12
CA TRP A 33 4.29 26.20 -13.36
C TRP A 33 3.04 25.32 -13.54
N ASP A 34 2.85 24.83 -14.76
CA ASP A 34 1.81 23.90 -15.14
C ASP A 34 2.26 22.48 -14.79
N PRO A 35 1.60 21.81 -13.84
CA PRO A 35 2.12 20.59 -13.29
C PRO A 35 1.94 19.40 -14.26
N ILE A 36 1.20 19.55 -15.37
CA ILE A 36 1.15 18.54 -16.43
C ILE A 36 2.19 18.85 -17.51
N GLN A 37 2.20 20.09 -18.01
CA GLN A 37 3.10 20.47 -19.11
C GLN A 37 4.55 20.62 -18.67
N ASP A 38 4.79 21.27 -17.53
CA ASP A 38 6.13 21.63 -17.07
C ASP A 38 6.75 20.51 -16.22
N ALA A 39 5.92 19.63 -15.61
CA ALA A 39 6.42 18.45 -14.93
C ALA A 39 6.75 17.31 -15.88
N PHE A 40 5.88 16.96 -16.84
CA PHE A 40 6.09 15.80 -17.72
C PHE A 40 6.58 16.15 -19.13
N GLY A 41 6.61 17.44 -19.50
CA GLY A 41 7.23 17.91 -20.74
C GLY A 41 8.76 17.78 -20.69
N GLN A 42 9.42 17.68 -21.85
CA GLN A 42 10.88 17.49 -21.89
C GLN A 42 11.63 18.74 -21.36
N PRO A 43 12.63 18.59 -20.45
CA PRO A 43 13.29 17.35 -20.01
C PRO A 43 12.71 16.68 -18.73
N GLY A 44 11.60 17.16 -18.18
CA GLY A 44 11.08 17.00 -16.81
C GLY A 44 11.11 15.62 -16.13
N ILE A 45 9.95 15.13 -15.69
CA ILE A 45 9.79 13.87 -14.98
C ILE A 45 9.93 12.75 -16.02
N MET A 46 10.88 11.86 -15.77
CA MET A 46 11.18 10.72 -16.62
C MET A 46 11.02 9.42 -15.85
N LEU A 47 10.44 8.44 -16.53
CA LEU A 47 10.34 7.08 -16.07
C LEU A 47 11.51 6.26 -16.63
N VAL A 48 12.19 5.51 -15.78
CA VAL A 48 13.37 4.69 -16.12
C VAL A 48 13.10 3.25 -15.70
N ARG A 49 13.32 2.28 -16.58
CA ARG A 49 13.24 0.86 -16.23
C ARG A 49 14.35 0.51 -15.24
N SER A 50 14.09 -0.41 -14.33
CA SER A 50 15.05 -0.85 -13.33
C SER A 50 15.05 -2.36 -13.17
N SER A 51 16.17 -2.90 -12.70
CA SER A 51 16.25 -4.26 -12.17
C SER A 51 15.33 -4.45 -10.96
N CYS A 52 15.01 -5.69 -10.63
CA CYS A 52 14.09 -6.03 -9.54
C CYS A 52 14.58 -5.64 -8.14
N ASP A 53 15.89 -5.41 -7.99
CA ASP A 53 16.53 -4.89 -6.78
C ASP A 53 16.72 -3.36 -6.82
N PHE A 54 16.26 -2.71 -7.90
CA PHE A 54 16.45 -1.30 -8.19
C PHE A 54 17.91 -0.82 -8.18
N ALA A 55 18.88 -1.73 -8.26
CA ALA A 55 20.30 -1.40 -8.23
C ALA A 55 20.75 -0.75 -9.54
N GLU A 56 20.19 -1.19 -10.68
CA GLU A 56 20.58 -0.73 -12.00
C GLU A 56 19.38 -0.15 -12.76
N GLY A 57 19.61 1.00 -13.43
CA GLY A 57 18.68 1.58 -14.38
C GLY A 57 18.92 0.98 -15.78
N LEU A 58 17.90 0.34 -16.34
CA LEU A 58 17.95 -0.34 -17.64
C LEU A 58 17.66 0.59 -18.84
N GLY A 59 17.37 1.86 -18.57
CA GLY A 59 17.16 2.92 -19.56
C GLY A 59 15.79 3.61 -19.47
N PRO A 60 15.64 4.79 -20.07
CA PRO A 60 14.40 5.55 -20.03
C PRO A 60 13.28 4.86 -20.82
N VAL A 61 12.06 4.91 -20.28
CA VAL A 61 10.87 4.43 -20.97
C VAL A 61 10.60 5.32 -22.18
N GLN A 62 10.58 4.70 -23.36
CA GLN A 62 10.34 5.40 -24.62
C GLN A 62 8.85 5.67 -24.76
N VAL A 63 8.45 6.92 -24.52
CA VAL A 63 7.10 7.42 -24.76
C VAL A 63 7.10 8.34 -25.98
N ASN A 64 6.00 8.38 -26.73
CA ASN A 64 5.90 9.25 -27.90
C ASN A 64 5.95 10.73 -27.45
N PRO A 65 6.96 11.51 -27.86
CA PRO A 65 7.12 12.90 -27.42
C PRO A 65 5.92 13.79 -27.77
N ASN A 66 5.18 13.46 -28.83
CA ASN A 66 4.00 14.23 -29.24
C ASN A 66 2.81 14.08 -28.28
N GLN A 67 2.84 13.09 -27.39
CA GLN A 67 1.81 12.89 -26.37
C GLN A 67 2.15 13.59 -25.04
N LEU A 68 3.41 14.00 -24.83
CA LEU A 68 3.83 14.83 -23.71
C LEU A 68 3.89 16.28 -24.20
N GLN A 69 2.94 17.11 -23.79
CA GLN A 69 2.89 18.51 -24.22
C GLN A 69 4.15 19.25 -23.78
N THR A 70 4.76 20.00 -24.70
CA THR A 70 5.94 20.82 -24.43
C THR A 70 5.56 22.13 -23.73
N GLU A 71 6.44 22.63 -22.85
CA GLU A 71 6.32 23.92 -22.18
C GLU A 71 5.93 25.04 -23.17
N SER A 72 4.89 25.80 -22.82
CA SER A 72 4.45 26.95 -23.61
C SER A 72 5.07 28.24 -23.06
N LEU A 73 6.11 28.73 -23.74
CA LEU A 73 6.76 30.04 -23.45
C LEU A 73 5.90 31.26 -23.83
N ARG A 74 4.58 31.10 -23.93
CA ARG A 74 3.69 32.20 -24.28
C ARG A 74 3.44 33.08 -23.05
N PRO A 75 3.41 34.42 -23.21
CA PRO A 75 3.00 35.28 -22.12
C PRO A 75 1.62 34.90 -21.59
N ARG A 76 1.46 34.84 -20.26
CA ARG A 76 0.21 34.48 -19.59
C ARG A 76 -0.31 35.65 -18.75
N LYS A 77 -1.63 35.82 -18.71
CA LYS A 77 -2.25 36.81 -17.82
C LYS A 77 -2.26 36.24 -16.40
N VAL A 78 -1.61 36.92 -15.47
CA VAL A 78 -1.56 36.50 -14.07
C VAL A 78 -2.96 36.59 -13.47
N SER A 79 -3.36 35.54 -12.78
CA SER A 79 -4.64 35.45 -12.09
C SER A 79 -4.49 34.65 -10.80
N GLN A 80 -5.06 35.16 -9.70
CA GLN A 80 -5.07 34.42 -8.43
C GLN A 80 -5.92 33.14 -8.46
N SER A 81 -6.86 33.03 -9.41
CA SER A 81 -7.68 31.83 -9.58
C SER A 81 -7.02 30.75 -10.44
N ASP A 82 -5.91 31.07 -11.11
CA ASP A 82 -5.18 30.09 -11.91
C ASP A 82 -4.28 29.24 -10.98
N PRO A 83 -4.51 27.92 -10.88
CA PRO A 83 -3.77 27.06 -9.95
C PRO A 83 -2.28 26.89 -10.31
N CYS A 84 -1.89 27.22 -11.55
CA CYS A 84 -0.51 27.14 -12.03
C CYS A 84 0.32 28.35 -11.58
N PHE A 85 -0.33 29.46 -11.22
CA PHE A 85 0.36 30.62 -10.63
C PHE A 85 0.54 30.41 -9.12
N LYS A 86 1.80 30.43 -8.67
CA LYS A 86 2.18 30.31 -7.27
C LYS A 86 3.04 31.47 -6.82
N GLN A 87 2.94 31.79 -5.53
CA GLN A 87 3.77 32.79 -4.87
C GLN A 87 4.68 32.09 -3.86
N LEU A 88 5.97 32.42 -3.89
CA LEU A 88 7.00 31.84 -3.03
C LEU A 88 7.74 32.96 -2.26
N TYR A 89 7.65 32.88 -0.95
CA TYR A 89 8.52 33.59 -0.01
C TYR A 89 9.81 32.80 0.22
N PRO A 90 10.92 33.44 0.65
CA PRO A 90 12.09 32.73 1.14
C PRO A 90 11.69 31.68 2.20
N GLY A 91 12.23 30.46 2.09
CA GLY A 91 11.94 29.32 2.96
C GLY A 91 10.57 28.66 2.78
N SER A 92 9.73 29.15 1.86
CA SER A 92 8.41 28.56 1.59
C SER A 92 8.44 27.54 0.45
N SER A 93 7.44 26.67 0.46
CA SER A 93 7.22 25.64 -0.56
C SER A 93 5.81 25.70 -1.11
N VAL A 94 5.65 25.31 -2.37
CA VAL A 94 4.36 25.05 -2.99
C VAL A 94 4.37 23.66 -3.58
N SER A 95 3.22 22.96 -3.51
CA SER A 95 3.12 21.56 -3.91
C SER A 95 1.92 21.30 -4.82
N TRP A 96 2.04 20.23 -5.61
CA TRP A 96 1.00 19.67 -6.46
C TRP A 96 0.99 18.15 -6.31
N GLU A 97 -0.21 17.59 -6.31
CA GLU A 97 -0.45 16.16 -6.42
C GLU A 97 -0.69 15.83 -7.90
N LEU A 98 0.11 14.94 -8.48
CA LEU A 98 0.10 14.67 -9.92
C LEU A 98 -0.15 13.21 -10.27
N ASP A 99 -1.16 12.97 -11.10
CA ASP A 99 -1.31 11.66 -11.73
C ASP A 99 -0.27 11.47 -12.84
N LEU A 100 0.32 10.28 -12.91
CA LEU A 100 1.16 9.90 -14.05
C LEU A 100 0.37 9.99 -15.37
N PRO A 101 0.94 10.57 -16.44
CA PRO A 101 0.30 10.61 -17.74
C PRO A 101 -0.04 9.21 -18.27
N SER A 102 -1.19 9.10 -18.96
CA SER A 102 -1.72 7.84 -19.48
C SER A 102 -0.69 7.05 -20.32
N VAL A 103 0.17 7.78 -21.04
CA VAL A 103 1.16 7.27 -22.00
C VAL A 103 2.25 6.40 -21.38
N TYR A 104 2.56 6.61 -20.10
CA TYR A 104 3.50 5.75 -19.38
C TYR A 104 2.88 4.39 -19.10
N PHE A 105 1.56 4.35 -18.88
CA PHE A 105 0.85 3.10 -18.61
C PHE A 105 0.83 2.15 -19.80
N ASP A 106 0.71 2.69 -21.02
CA ASP A 106 0.79 1.90 -22.26
C ASP A 106 2.19 1.29 -22.49
N SER A 107 3.22 1.83 -21.84
CA SER A 107 4.62 1.41 -22.01
C SER A 107 5.08 0.41 -20.97
N PHE A 108 4.24 0.13 -19.98
CA PHE A 108 4.55 -0.78 -18.89
C PHE A 108 4.53 -2.23 -19.34
N GLN A 109 5.42 -3.02 -18.75
CA GLN A 109 5.53 -4.45 -18.96
C GLN A 109 5.29 -5.15 -17.62
N PRO A 110 4.55 -6.26 -17.61
CA PRO A 110 4.43 -7.12 -16.43
C PRO A 110 5.81 -7.48 -15.86
N GLU A 111 5.92 -7.55 -14.53
CA GLU A 111 7.14 -7.95 -13.79
C GLU A 111 8.36 -7.01 -13.92
N GLU A 112 8.28 -5.97 -14.73
CA GLU A 112 9.30 -4.92 -14.78
C GLU A 112 9.13 -3.92 -13.62
N HIS A 113 10.26 -3.40 -13.17
CA HIS A 113 10.34 -2.40 -12.11
C HIS A 113 10.76 -1.07 -12.72
N TYR A 114 10.29 0.04 -12.15
CA TYR A 114 10.49 1.37 -12.71
C TYR A 114 10.95 2.37 -11.64
N LYS A 115 11.65 3.41 -12.08
CA LYS A 115 12.04 4.56 -11.28
C LYS A 115 11.49 5.82 -11.90
N ILE A 116 10.91 6.70 -11.10
CA ILE A 116 10.52 8.04 -11.51
C ILE A 116 11.59 9.01 -11.06
N ARG A 117 12.01 9.91 -11.96
CA ARG A 117 13.05 10.89 -11.68
C ARG A 117 12.72 12.24 -12.29
N TRP A 118 12.83 13.30 -11.51
CA TRP A 118 12.89 14.67 -12.04
C TRP A 118 14.31 14.96 -12.55
N ILE A 119 14.46 15.20 -13.85
CA ILE A 119 15.78 15.43 -14.47
C ILE A 119 16.31 16.86 -14.22
N GLY A 120 15.43 17.76 -13.82
CA GLY A 120 15.71 19.19 -13.73
C GLY A 120 14.96 19.95 -14.82
N GLY A 121 14.79 21.25 -14.62
CA GLY A 121 14.02 22.09 -15.53
C GLY A 121 14.27 23.56 -15.30
N GLN A 122 13.56 24.39 -16.06
CA GLN A 122 13.62 25.84 -15.91
C GLN A 122 12.20 26.39 -15.83
N ILE A 123 12.02 27.47 -15.06
CA ILE A 123 10.78 28.24 -15.05
C ILE A 123 11.08 29.58 -15.71
N SER A 124 10.57 29.75 -16.93
CA SER A 124 10.76 30.99 -17.68
C SER A 124 9.74 32.07 -17.31
N LEU A 125 8.54 31.67 -16.90
CA LEU A 125 7.47 32.59 -16.51
C LEU A 125 7.51 32.87 -15.01
N TRP A 126 8.27 33.89 -14.63
CA TRP A 126 8.41 34.30 -13.23
C TRP A 126 8.62 35.82 -13.10
N ASP A 127 8.27 36.39 -11.96
CA ASP A 127 8.64 37.76 -11.59
C ASP A 127 8.76 37.90 -10.07
N TRP A 128 9.41 38.97 -9.65
CA TRP A 128 9.41 39.45 -8.30
C TRP A 128 8.10 40.16 -7.95
N GLY A 129 7.68 40.02 -6.70
CA GLY A 129 6.45 40.60 -6.16
C GLY A 129 5.43 39.54 -5.78
N THR A 130 4.21 39.99 -5.52
CA THR A 130 3.09 39.15 -5.10
C THR A 130 2.10 38.92 -6.23
N LEU A 131 1.29 37.85 -6.15
CA LEU A 131 0.21 37.61 -7.10
C LEU A 131 -0.78 38.78 -7.14
N ALA A 132 -1.04 39.43 -6.00
CA ALA A 132 -1.89 40.62 -5.95
C ALA A 132 -1.33 41.82 -6.71
N GLN A 133 -0.01 42.01 -6.72
CA GLN A 133 0.64 43.09 -7.48
C GLN A 133 0.59 42.86 -8.99
N HIS A 134 0.59 41.58 -9.39
CA HIS A 134 0.61 41.17 -10.80
C HIS A 134 -0.75 40.79 -11.36
N ASP A 135 -1.81 40.71 -10.54
CA ASP A 135 -3.14 40.31 -10.98
C ASP A 135 -3.62 41.11 -12.19
N GLY A 136 -4.05 40.39 -13.22
CA GLY A 136 -4.49 40.95 -14.49
C GLY A 136 -3.37 41.43 -15.44
N ARG A 137 -2.09 41.40 -15.04
CA ARG A 137 -0.95 41.76 -15.89
C ARG A 137 -0.49 40.58 -16.74
N MET A 138 0.14 40.87 -17.88
CA MET A 138 0.77 39.85 -18.72
C MET A 138 2.17 39.57 -18.20
N LEU A 139 2.42 38.34 -17.78
CA LEU A 139 3.74 37.83 -17.44
C LEU A 139 4.35 37.16 -18.68
N GLY A 140 5.46 37.69 -19.16
CA GLY A 140 6.25 37.10 -20.25
C GLY A 140 7.46 36.33 -19.75
N PRO A 141 8.11 35.51 -20.61
CA PRO A 141 9.33 34.79 -20.26
C PRO A 141 10.45 35.74 -19.83
N LYS A 142 11.15 35.41 -18.75
CA LYS A 142 12.30 36.16 -18.22
C LYS A 142 13.62 35.41 -18.40
N PHE A 143 14.66 36.21 -18.60
CA PHE A 143 16.05 35.77 -18.54
C PHE A 143 16.80 36.54 -17.44
N PRO A 144 17.51 35.86 -16.53
CA PRO A 144 17.64 34.40 -16.44
C PRO A 144 16.33 33.70 -16.02
N ALA A 145 16.12 32.47 -16.49
CA ALA A 145 15.04 31.61 -16.00
C ALA A 145 15.39 31.07 -14.61
N VAL A 146 14.38 30.75 -13.80
CA VAL A 146 14.61 30.05 -12.52
C VAL A 146 15.02 28.62 -12.83
N VAL A 147 16.11 28.15 -12.22
CA VAL A 147 16.60 26.78 -12.42
C VAL A 147 16.00 25.87 -11.35
N LEU A 148 15.38 24.78 -11.78
CA LEU A 148 14.97 23.69 -10.92
C LEU A 148 15.99 22.55 -11.04
N PRO A 149 16.78 22.26 -9.99
CA PRO A 149 17.75 21.17 -10.04
C PRO A 149 17.05 19.81 -10.17
N GLY A 150 17.79 18.80 -10.61
CA GLY A 150 17.31 17.42 -10.64
C GLY A 150 16.91 16.93 -9.25
N GLY A 151 15.86 16.12 -9.20
CA GLY A 151 15.24 15.66 -7.96
C GLY A 151 15.62 14.22 -7.59
N PRO A 152 15.15 13.74 -6.43
CA PRO A 152 15.37 12.37 -6.00
C PRO A 152 14.67 11.36 -6.93
N GLU A 153 15.19 10.13 -6.96
CA GLU A 153 14.56 8.99 -7.64
C GLU A 153 13.51 8.36 -6.72
N GLN A 154 12.34 8.02 -7.26
CA GLN A 154 11.28 7.29 -6.57
C GLN A 154 11.05 5.94 -7.25
N LEU A 155 10.77 4.90 -6.47
CA LEU A 155 10.55 3.54 -6.97
C LEU A 155 9.08 3.30 -7.29
N LEU A 156 8.81 2.67 -8.44
CA LEU A 156 7.50 2.27 -8.91
C LEU A 156 7.57 0.80 -9.33
N SER A 157 6.84 -0.09 -8.65
CA SER A 157 6.62 -1.45 -9.18
C SER A 157 5.21 -1.57 -9.71
N ILE A 158 5.04 -2.49 -10.65
CA ILE A 158 3.75 -2.78 -11.25
C ILE A 158 3.44 -4.19 -10.85
N ASN A 159 2.36 -4.36 -10.09
CA ASN A 159 1.90 -5.69 -9.71
C ASN A 159 1.02 -6.23 -10.84
N PRO A 160 1.48 -7.26 -11.58
CA PRO A 160 0.66 -7.95 -12.57
C PRO A 160 -0.22 -8.94 -11.83
N ALA A 161 -1.09 -8.45 -10.94
CA ALA A 161 -2.30 -9.21 -10.74
C ALA A 161 -3.14 -8.90 -12.00
N GLU A 162 -3.38 -9.88 -12.84
CA GLU A 162 -4.48 -9.86 -13.78
C GLU A 162 -5.31 -11.08 -13.40
N THR A 163 -6.43 -10.88 -12.70
CA THR A 163 -7.48 -11.88 -12.74
C THR A 163 -8.53 -11.37 -13.71
N ASP A 164 -8.54 -11.98 -14.90
CA ASP A 164 -9.63 -11.81 -15.85
C ASP A 164 -10.93 -12.15 -15.11
N ILE A 165 -11.83 -11.17 -15.06
CA ILE A 165 -13.14 -11.27 -14.38
C ILE A 165 -13.99 -12.40 -15.02
N GLU A 166 -13.59 -12.89 -16.19
CA GLU A 166 -14.29 -13.91 -16.98
C GLU A 166 -13.79 -15.34 -16.81
N GLU A 167 -12.65 -15.60 -16.14
CA GLU A 167 -12.27 -16.98 -15.83
C GLU A 167 -13.16 -17.49 -14.68
N GLU A 168 -13.95 -18.54 -14.94
CA GLU A 168 -14.64 -19.28 -13.88
C GLU A 168 -13.59 -19.73 -12.86
N VAL A 169 -13.51 -19.00 -11.75
CA VAL A 169 -12.56 -19.27 -10.67
C VAL A 169 -12.78 -20.71 -10.20
N PRO A 170 -11.78 -21.61 -10.31
CA PRO A 170 -11.94 -22.98 -9.86
C PRO A 170 -12.41 -23.04 -8.40
N PRO A 171 -13.30 -23.98 -8.03
CA PRO A 171 -13.82 -24.07 -6.68
C PRO A 171 -12.67 -24.20 -5.67
N LEU A 172 -12.72 -23.40 -4.61
CA LEU A 172 -11.65 -23.36 -3.63
C LEU A 172 -11.50 -24.72 -2.94
N PRO A 173 -10.26 -25.19 -2.72
CA PRO A 173 -10.04 -26.31 -1.83
C PRO A 173 -10.59 -25.95 -0.43
N PRO A 174 -11.12 -26.93 0.32
CA PRO A 174 -11.60 -26.69 1.67
C PRO A 174 -10.47 -26.14 2.54
N SER A 175 -10.80 -25.24 3.48
CA SER A 175 -9.81 -24.70 4.40
C SER A 175 -9.14 -25.84 5.18
N PRO A 176 -7.80 -25.91 5.24
CA PRO A 176 -7.12 -27.05 5.83
C PRO A 176 -7.48 -27.22 7.31
N ALA A 177 -7.45 -28.46 7.78
CA ALA A 177 -7.64 -28.75 9.21
C ALA A 177 -6.45 -28.17 10.02
N PRO A 178 -6.65 -27.79 11.29
CA PRO A 178 -5.55 -27.44 12.17
C PRO A 178 -4.54 -28.59 12.25
N ILE A 179 -3.26 -28.25 12.11
CA ILE A 179 -2.17 -29.23 12.19
C ILE A 179 -1.66 -29.27 13.64
N LEU A 180 -1.43 -30.47 14.17
CA LEU A 180 -0.87 -30.65 15.51
C LEU A 180 0.55 -30.09 15.60
N ALA A 181 0.93 -29.61 16.80
CA ALA A 181 2.27 -29.06 17.05
C ALA A 181 3.40 -30.05 16.70
N SER A 182 3.21 -31.34 16.98
CA SER A 182 4.19 -32.40 16.71
C SER A 182 4.42 -32.70 15.23
N SER A 183 3.55 -32.22 14.34
CA SER A 183 3.67 -32.41 12.88
C SER A 183 4.31 -31.20 12.19
N ARG A 184 4.81 -30.21 12.94
CA ARG A 184 5.43 -28.98 12.42
C ARG A 184 6.95 -29.12 12.34
N MET A 185 7.59 -28.32 11.49
CA MET A 185 9.03 -28.43 11.22
C MET A 185 9.88 -28.28 12.51
N SER A 186 10.83 -29.19 12.67
CA SER A 186 11.82 -29.15 13.76
C SER A 186 12.71 -27.90 13.65
N GLY A 187 12.79 -27.10 14.71
CA GLY A 187 13.71 -25.96 14.82
C GLY A 187 13.11 -24.57 14.60
N ALA A 188 11.82 -24.45 14.30
CA ALA A 188 11.10 -23.17 14.22
C ALA A 188 10.15 -22.99 15.42
N PRO A 189 9.80 -21.75 15.82
CA PRO A 189 8.80 -21.50 16.85
C PRO A 189 7.44 -22.15 16.49
N VAL A 190 6.70 -22.57 17.52
CA VAL A 190 5.43 -23.28 17.37
C VAL A 190 4.30 -22.32 17.75
N PHE A 191 3.57 -21.82 16.75
CA PHE A 191 2.43 -20.92 17.00
C PHE A 191 1.09 -21.61 16.88
N SER A 192 0.14 -21.22 17.71
CA SER A 192 -1.27 -21.57 17.59
C SER A 192 -2.10 -20.29 17.48
N LEU A 193 -3.14 -20.30 16.63
CA LEU A 193 -4.04 -19.17 16.48
C LEU A 193 -5.45 -19.58 16.90
N THR A 194 -6.03 -18.81 17.81
CA THR A 194 -7.44 -18.93 18.20
C THR A 194 -8.19 -17.66 17.86
N ILE A 195 -9.47 -17.82 17.52
CA ILE A 195 -10.37 -16.70 17.22
C ILE A 195 -11.64 -16.80 18.03
N ALA A 196 -12.17 -15.64 18.42
CA ALA A 196 -13.41 -15.50 19.16
C ALA A 196 -14.22 -14.32 18.61
N GLY A 197 -15.54 -14.44 18.61
CA GLY A 197 -16.45 -13.38 18.23
C GLY A 197 -17.85 -13.62 18.80
N PRO A 198 -18.74 -12.63 18.74
CA PRO A 198 -20.12 -12.77 19.20
C PRO A 198 -20.88 -13.88 18.45
N ALA A 199 -21.73 -14.65 19.12
CA ALA A 199 -22.56 -15.66 18.45
C ALA A 199 -23.63 -15.05 17.51
N THR A 200 -23.82 -13.73 17.53
CA THR A 200 -24.83 -13.02 16.76
C THR A 200 -24.26 -11.75 16.14
N LEU A 201 -24.71 -11.40 14.94
CA LEU A 201 -24.43 -10.15 14.26
C LEU A 201 -25.75 -9.39 14.01
N SER A 202 -25.93 -8.21 14.59
CA SER A 202 -27.15 -7.43 14.34
C SER A 202 -27.10 -6.74 12.99
N MET A 203 -28.23 -6.67 12.30
CA MET A 203 -28.39 -5.87 11.08
C MET A 203 -28.17 -4.36 11.30
N ARG A 204 -28.14 -3.92 12.56
CA ARG A 204 -27.81 -2.55 12.99
C ARG A 204 -26.31 -2.31 13.15
N ASP A 205 -25.50 -3.37 13.28
CA ASP A 205 -24.06 -3.27 13.45
C ASP A 205 -23.41 -2.96 12.09
N ARG A 206 -23.39 -1.67 11.73
CA ARG A 206 -22.88 -1.19 10.44
C ARG A 206 -21.78 -0.15 10.60
N ASN A 207 -20.84 -0.15 9.67
CA ASN A 207 -19.83 0.90 9.56
C ASN A 207 -20.38 2.17 8.89
N SER A 208 -19.56 3.22 8.78
CA SER A 208 -19.95 4.50 8.18
C SER A 208 -20.36 4.41 6.70
N GLN A 209 -19.99 3.32 6.01
CA GLN A 209 -20.38 3.02 4.63
C GLN A 209 -21.66 2.15 4.55
N GLY A 210 -22.29 1.86 5.69
CA GLY A 210 -23.49 1.03 5.79
C GLY A 210 -23.25 -0.47 5.62
N ARG A 211 -21.99 -0.94 5.65
CA ARG A 211 -21.66 -2.38 5.60
C ARG A 211 -21.75 -3.00 6.99
N LEU A 212 -22.16 -4.27 7.07
CA LEU A 212 -22.16 -5.02 8.33
C LEU A 212 -20.74 -5.04 8.94
N ARG A 213 -20.66 -5.05 10.27
CA ARG A 213 -19.41 -5.04 11.02
C ARG A 213 -19.45 -6.13 12.08
N TYR A 214 -18.61 -7.13 11.93
CA TYR A 214 -18.49 -8.23 12.88
C TYR A 214 -17.09 -8.22 13.53
N PRO A 215 -17.00 -7.97 14.86
CA PRO A 215 -15.73 -7.97 15.55
C PRO A 215 -15.25 -9.41 15.81
N VAL A 216 -14.01 -9.68 15.41
CA VAL A 216 -13.33 -10.95 15.72
C VAL A 216 -12.05 -10.63 16.47
N THR A 217 -11.90 -11.23 17.65
CA THR A 217 -10.66 -11.19 18.43
C THR A 217 -9.81 -12.39 18.06
N MET A 218 -8.57 -12.13 17.68
CA MET A 218 -7.56 -13.14 17.38
C MET A 218 -6.58 -13.18 18.55
N THR A 219 -6.13 -14.38 18.88
CA THR A 219 -5.09 -14.63 19.88
C THR A 219 -4.10 -15.61 19.29
N LEU A 220 -2.91 -15.11 18.95
CA LEU A 220 -1.78 -15.91 18.52
C LEU A 220 -0.94 -16.26 19.75
N SER A 221 -0.74 -17.54 20.01
CA SER A 221 0.00 -18.05 21.16
C SER A 221 1.29 -18.71 20.69
N TYR A 222 2.37 -18.48 21.44
CA TYR A 222 3.63 -19.18 21.26
C TYR A 222 3.73 -20.35 22.23
N ASP A 223 3.61 -21.57 21.71
CA ASP A 223 3.69 -22.78 22.51
C ASP A 223 5.14 -22.98 22.99
N ALA A 224 5.33 -23.13 24.31
CA ALA A 224 6.63 -23.53 24.83
C ALA A 224 6.93 -24.96 24.39
N ALA A 225 7.92 -25.13 23.52
CA ALA A 225 8.30 -26.44 23.01
C ALA A 225 8.73 -27.35 24.19
N PRO A 226 8.28 -28.61 24.25
CA PRO A 226 8.68 -29.54 25.30
C PRO A 226 10.19 -29.89 25.26
N ASP A 227 10.83 -29.72 24.10
CA ASP A 227 12.16 -30.26 23.80
C ASP A 227 13.30 -29.21 23.73
N GLY A 228 13.21 -28.11 24.48
CA GLY A 228 14.41 -27.32 24.78
C GLY A 228 14.92 -26.39 23.68
N LEU A 229 14.04 -25.81 22.85
CA LEU A 229 14.36 -24.52 22.23
C LEU A 229 14.34 -23.46 23.34
N ASP A 230 15.49 -23.30 23.99
CA ASP A 230 15.78 -22.44 25.16
C ASP A 230 15.00 -21.14 25.20
N GLY A 231 13.79 -21.09 25.77
CA GLY A 231 13.16 -19.87 26.29
C GLY A 231 13.08 -18.65 25.35
N LYS A 232 13.40 -18.81 24.05
CA LYS A 232 13.85 -17.71 23.21
C LYS A 232 12.64 -16.96 22.70
N PRO A 233 12.57 -15.64 22.91
CA PRO A 233 11.54 -14.84 22.28
C PRO A 233 11.69 -14.89 20.77
N VAL A 234 10.58 -14.67 20.08
CA VAL A 234 10.52 -14.58 18.63
C VAL A 234 9.84 -13.26 18.27
N THR A 235 10.40 -12.56 17.30
CA THR A 235 9.80 -11.38 16.67
C THR A 235 9.33 -11.75 15.27
N PHE A 236 8.12 -11.34 14.89
CA PHE A 236 7.52 -11.71 13.60
C PHE A 236 6.66 -10.58 13.03
N HIS A 237 6.49 -10.61 11.71
CA HIS A 237 5.67 -9.63 11.00
C HIS A 237 4.18 -9.98 11.10
N THR A 238 3.33 -8.99 11.41
CA THR A 238 1.91 -9.21 11.76
C THR A 238 0.92 -9.01 10.61
N PHE A 239 1.38 -8.55 9.45
CA PHE A 239 0.55 -8.13 8.33
C PHE A 239 -0.48 -9.17 7.88
N ILE A 240 -0.06 -10.44 7.78
CA ILE A 240 -0.93 -11.53 7.32
C ILE A 240 -2.15 -11.78 8.23
N PHE A 241 -2.11 -11.32 9.48
CA PHE A 241 -3.22 -11.46 10.41
C PHE A 241 -4.19 -10.28 10.38
N LYS A 242 -3.70 -9.10 9.94
CA LYS A 242 -4.43 -7.83 10.00
C LYS A 242 -5.08 -7.45 8.68
N ASP A 243 -4.41 -7.69 7.56
CA ASP A 243 -4.67 -6.93 6.33
C ASP A 243 -4.98 -7.78 5.08
N ILE A 244 -4.82 -9.11 5.12
CA ILE A 244 -5.11 -9.99 3.98
C ILE A 244 -6.21 -10.98 4.32
N ASP A 245 -7.28 -10.93 3.51
CA ASP A 245 -8.20 -12.04 3.28
C ASP A 245 -8.25 -12.25 1.76
N ASP A 246 -7.37 -13.06 1.20
CA ASP A 246 -7.34 -13.34 -0.24
C ASP A 246 -7.67 -14.81 -0.52
N ARG A 247 -7.45 -15.26 -1.76
CA ARG A 247 -7.67 -16.64 -2.17
C ARG A 247 -6.74 -17.62 -1.46
N ASP A 248 -5.46 -17.25 -1.31
CA ASP A 248 -4.35 -18.16 -1.00
C ASP A 248 -3.89 -18.10 0.47
N GLY A 249 -4.09 -16.98 1.16
CA GLY A 249 -3.72 -16.71 2.56
C GLY A 249 -4.78 -15.92 3.34
N GLY A 250 -4.59 -15.80 4.65
CA GLY A 250 -5.53 -15.07 5.52
C GLY A 250 -6.76 -15.86 5.94
N PHE A 251 -7.92 -15.22 5.95
CA PHE A 251 -9.14 -15.77 6.53
C PHE A 251 -10.17 -16.12 5.46
N ARG A 252 -11.18 -16.91 5.85
CA ARG A 252 -12.29 -17.27 4.98
C ARG A 252 -13.60 -17.21 5.73
N LEU A 253 -14.58 -16.60 5.07
CA LEU A 253 -15.97 -16.59 5.48
C LEU A 253 -16.73 -17.66 4.67
N TYR A 254 -17.54 -18.44 5.36
CA TYR A 254 -18.56 -19.29 4.77
C TYR A 254 -19.91 -18.77 5.22
N PHE A 255 -20.90 -18.87 4.35
CA PHE A 255 -22.26 -18.50 4.64
C PHE A 255 -23.20 -19.65 4.28
N ARG A 256 -24.31 -19.71 5.01
CA ARG A 256 -25.41 -20.61 4.76
C ARG A 256 -26.70 -19.85 4.97
N ARG A 257 -27.60 -19.92 3.99
CA ARG A 257 -28.89 -19.23 4.10
C ARG A 257 -29.77 -19.93 5.11
N LYS A 258 -30.67 -19.18 5.72
CA LYS A 258 -31.70 -19.77 6.58
C LYS A 258 -32.49 -20.86 5.83
N GLY A 259 -32.46 -22.09 6.36
CA GLY A 259 -33.17 -23.24 5.79
C GLY A 259 -32.42 -23.95 4.65
N ASP A 260 -31.19 -23.54 4.37
CA ASP A 260 -30.26 -24.28 3.51
C ASP A 260 -29.39 -25.22 4.37
N ASP A 261 -29.00 -26.35 3.81
CA ASP A 261 -28.16 -27.34 4.52
C ASP A 261 -26.67 -27.18 4.18
N ASP A 262 -26.36 -26.60 3.03
CA ASP A 262 -24.99 -26.52 2.50
C ASP A 262 -24.28 -25.20 2.84
N TRP A 263 -22.99 -25.31 3.18
CA TRP A 263 -22.12 -24.16 3.39
C TRP A 263 -21.48 -23.72 2.07
N SER A 264 -21.60 -22.44 1.74
CA SER A 264 -20.94 -21.84 0.60
C SER A 264 -19.84 -20.88 1.06
N SER A 265 -18.66 -20.90 0.45
CA SER A 265 -17.65 -19.87 0.73
C SER A 265 -18.14 -18.52 0.22
N HIS A 266 -18.05 -17.49 1.07
CA HIS A 266 -18.17 -16.12 0.63
C HIS A 266 -16.79 -15.61 0.26
N GLU A 267 -16.60 -15.37 -1.03
CA GLU A 267 -15.37 -14.77 -1.54
C GLU A 267 -15.49 -13.26 -1.41
N LEU A 268 -14.46 -12.65 -0.83
CA LEU A 268 -14.14 -11.27 -1.17
C LEU A 268 -14.01 -11.23 -2.69
N PRO A 269 -14.74 -10.35 -3.41
CA PRO A 269 -14.41 -10.11 -4.80
C PRO A 269 -12.93 -9.81 -4.80
N VAL A 270 -12.15 -10.51 -5.63
CA VAL A 270 -10.74 -10.21 -5.82
C VAL A 270 -10.71 -8.74 -6.23
N ILE A 271 -10.53 -7.85 -5.25
CA ILE A 271 -10.03 -6.53 -5.50
C ILE A 271 -8.70 -6.83 -6.15
N PHE A 272 -8.39 -6.18 -7.27
CA PHE A 272 -7.32 -6.48 -8.24
C PHE A 272 -7.85 -7.37 -9.39
N THR A 273 -8.15 -6.88 -10.61
CA THR A 273 -7.35 -5.92 -11.39
C THR A 273 -7.93 -5.58 -12.77
N TYR A 274 -8.10 -4.30 -13.03
CA TYR A 274 -7.46 -3.69 -14.19
C TYR A 274 -6.25 -2.94 -13.64
N HIS A 275 -5.03 -3.36 -14.01
CA HIS A 275 -3.76 -2.66 -13.82
C HIS A 275 -3.71 -1.74 -12.59
N MET A 276 -3.55 -2.29 -11.39
CA MET A 276 -3.30 -1.44 -10.22
C MET A 276 -1.83 -1.01 -10.20
N TYR A 277 -1.58 0.16 -10.78
CA TYR A 277 -0.32 0.86 -10.65
C TYR A 277 -0.19 1.41 -9.24
N ARG A 278 0.79 0.92 -8.49
CA ARG A 278 1.03 1.35 -7.12
C ARG A 278 2.49 1.67 -6.96
N PHE A 279 2.80 2.81 -6.35
CA PHE A 279 4.16 3.07 -5.91
C PHE A 279 4.54 2.04 -4.86
N SER A 280 5.24 1.00 -5.31
CA SER A 280 5.87 0.00 -4.46
C SER A 280 7.06 0.64 -3.79
N LYS A 281 6.77 1.38 -2.72
CA LYS A 281 7.80 1.82 -1.81
C LYS A 281 8.13 0.63 -0.92
N CYS A 282 9.23 -0.04 -1.22
CA CYS A 282 9.84 -0.97 -0.28
C CYS A 282 10.35 -0.12 0.88
N ASP A 283 9.50 0.08 1.88
CA ASP A 283 9.79 0.98 2.98
C ASP A 283 10.79 0.29 3.92
N PRO A 284 11.94 0.91 4.20
CA PRO A 284 12.84 0.39 5.22
C PRO A 284 12.18 0.58 6.59
N VAL A 285 11.87 -0.53 7.27
CA VAL A 285 11.26 -0.53 8.59
C VAL A 285 12.24 -1.14 9.59
N ASN A 286 12.53 -0.41 10.66
CA ASN A 286 13.34 -0.91 11.76
C ASN A 286 12.48 -1.79 12.67
N VAL A 287 12.88 -3.06 12.80
CA VAL A 287 12.14 -4.08 13.55
C VAL A 287 12.17 -3.78 15.05
N GLY A 288 13.33 -3.40 15.60
CA GLY A 288 13.49 -3.19 17.04
C GLY A 288 12.80 -1.95 17.60
N ARG A 289 12.62 -0.90 16.78
CA ARG A 289 11.83 0.28 17.17
C ARG A 289 10.33 0.01 17.10
N ASN A 290 9.90 -0.70 16.06
CA ASN A 290 8.50 -1.05 15.81
C ASN A 290 7.53 0.16 15.85
N ASP A 291 7.97 1.35 15.43
CA ASP A 291 7.19 2.60 15.53
C ASP A 291 5.84 2.57 14.77
N GLN A 292 5.64 1.58 13.89
CA GLN A 292 4.47 1.41 13.04
C GLN A 292 3.59 0.21 13.45
N ASP A 293 3.86 -0.43 14.60
CA ASP A 293 3.13 -1.61 15.09
C ASP A 293 2.99 -2.75 14.05
N LYS A 294 4.00 -2.88 13.18
CA LYS A 294 4.04 -3.89 12.11
C LYS A 294 4.50 -5.25 12.61
N PHE A 295 5.26 -5.28 13.71
CA PHE A 295 5.81 -6.49 14.30
C PHE A 295 5.21 -6.77 15.68
N ALA A 296 5.27 -8.05 16.08
CA ALA A 296 5.00 -8.49 17.43
C ALA A 296 6.15 -9.38 17.91
N ALA A 297 6.41 -9.35 19.22
CA ALA A 297 7.38 -10.22 19.86
C ALA A 297 6.68 -11.05 20.93
N LEU A 298 7.01 -12.34 21.02
CA LEU A 298 6.45 -13.27 22.00
C LEU A 298 7.56 -14.11 22.63
N ALA A 299 7.58 -14.18 23.95
CA ALA A 299 8.30 -15.22 24.68
C ALA A 299 7.49 -16.53 24.70
N PRO A 300 8.14 -17.69 24.94
CA PRO A 300 7.42 -18.96 25.07
C PRO A 300 6.34 -18.90 26.14
N GLY A 301 5.12 -19.32 25.79
CA GLY A 301 3.93 -19.26 26.64
C GLY A 301 3.17 -17.93 26.58
N GLU A 302 3.70 -16.90 25.93
CA GLU A 302 2.99 -15.64 25.74
C GLU A 302 1.99 -15.72 24.57
N SER A 303 1.09 -14.75 24.55
CA SER A 303 0.12 -14.60 23.48
C SER A 303 -0.04 -13.13 23.10
N TRP A 304 -0.25 -12.90 21.81
CA TRP A 304 -0.53 -11.61 21.23
C TRP A 304 -1.95 -11.61 20.69
N SER A 305 -2.76 -10.64 21.15
CA SER A 305 -4.16 -10.54 20.77
C SER A 305 -4.50 -9.19 20.17
N PHE A 306 -5.38 -9.20 19.18
CA PHE A 306 -5.92 -8.00 18.56
C PHE A 306 -7.33 -8.27 18.04
N THR A 307 -8.12 -7.22 17.82
CA THR A 307 -9.47 -7.33 17.26
C THR A 307 -9.50 -6.73 15.87
N ARG A 308 -10.13 -7.44 14.93
CA ARG A 308 -10.35 -7.05 13.54
C ARG A 308 -11.84 -6.94 13.30
N GLU A 309 -12.19 -6.18 12.27
CA GLU A 309 -13.56 -6.06 11.81
C GLU A 309 -13.74 -6.77 10.50
N VAL A 310 -14.51 -7.84 10.52
CA VAL A 310 -15.00 -8.45 9.28
C VAL A 310 -16.12 -7.56 8.77
N THR A 311 -15.96 -7.03 7.57
CA THR A 311 -16.94 -6.11 6.95
C THR A 311 -17.43 -6.54 5.58
N ASP A 312 -16.79 -7.56 5.01
CA ASP A 312 -17.20 -8.12 3.72
C ASP A 312 -18.13 -9.29 3.93
N PHE A 313 -19.40 -9.02 3.65
CA PHE A 313 -20.51 -9.94 3.80
C PHE A 313 -21.29 -9.99 2.48
N PRO A 314 -22.00 -11.10 2.19
CA PRO A 314 -22.91 -11.17 1.06
C PRO A 314 -23.87 -9.97 1.07
N LYS A 315 -24.02 -9.29 -0.06
CA LYS A 315 -24.87 -8.08 -0.19
C LYS A 315 -26.31 -8.29 0.27
N ASN A 316 -26.79 -9.54 0.21
CA ASN A 316 -28.13 -9.95 0.56
C ASN A 316 -28.20 -10.75 1.87
N ALA A 317 -27.21 -10.62 2.76
CA ALA A 317 -27.27 -11.18 4.10
C ALA A 317 -28.53 -10.69 4.84
N ALA A 318 -29.28 -11.63 5.41
CA ALA A 318 -30.56 -11.39 6.05
C ALA A 318 -30.66 -12.06 7.43
N PRO A 319 -31.58 -11.61 8.30
CA PRO A 319 -31.80 -12.26 9.58
C PRO A 319 -32.09 -13.77 9.46
N GLY A 320 -31.35 -14.55 10.24
CA GLY A 320 -31.37 -16.01 10.24
C GLY A 320 -30.34 -16.67 9.32
N ASP A 321 -29.61 -15.90 8.50
CA ASP A 321 -28.44 -16.42 7.80
C ASP A 321 -27.33 -16.72 8.81
N GLU A 322 -26.59 -17.80 8.54
CA GLU A 322 -25.51 -18.28 9.39
C GLU A 322 -24.17 -18.15 8.68
N PHE A 323 -23.15 -17.85 9.48
CA PHE A 323 -21.80 -17.60 9.01
C PHE A 323 -20.80 -18.41 9.82
N ARG A 324 -19.75 -18.87 9.13
CA ARG A 324 -18.58 -19.50 9.73
C ARG A 324 -17.33 -18.80 9.27
N TYR A 325 -16.48 -18.46 10.23
CA TYR A 325 -15.26 -17.71 9.97
C TYR A 325 -14.06 -18.43 10.56
N ARG A 326 -12.94 -18.46 9.82
CA ARG A 326 -11.66 -18.98 10.31
C ARG A 326 -10.46 -18.40 9.59
N PHE A 327 -9.33 -18.46 10.25
CA PHE A 327 -8.03 -18.35 9.60
C PHE A 327 -7.68 -19.65 8.87
N LYS A 328 -7.21 -19.55 7.61
CA LYS A 328 -6.87 -20.70 6.75
C LYS A 328 -5.55 -21.36 7.14
N GLY A 329 -4.72 -20.70 7.94
CA GLY A 329 -3.32 -21.08 8.12
C GLY A 329 -2.45 -20.47 7.03
N THR A 330 -1.22 -20.13 7.37
CA THR A 330 -0.26 -19.53 6.42
C THR A 330 1.16 -19.73 6.90
N GLN A 331 2.11 -19.62 5.98
CA GLN A 331 3.50 -19.36 6.35
C GLN A 331 3.70 -17.86 6.55
N LEU A 332 4.44 -17.47 7.59
CA LEU A 332 4.86 -16.08 7.75
C LEU A 332 5.90 -15.69 6.71
N ASP A 333 5.81 -14.45 6.26
CA ASP A 333 6.76 -13.83 5.34
C ASP A 333 8.08 -13.49 6.03
N TRP A 334 8.05 -13.13 7.31
CA TRP A 334 9.25 -12.85 8.09
C TRP A 334 9.12 -13.15 9.58
N TRP A 335 10.18 -13.71 10.15
CA TRP A 335 10.35 -13.91 11.59
C TRP A 335 11.84 -14.07 11.93
N ASP A 336 12.22 -13.71 13.16
CA ASP A 336 13.56 -13.97 13.69
C ASP A 336 13.55 -14.22 15.20
N TRP A 337 14.61 -14.87 15.68
CA TRP A 337 14.81 -15.09 17.12
C TRP A 337 15.28 -13.79 17.80
N GLY A 338 14.69 -13.50 18.95
CA GLY A 338 14.97 -12.30 19.72
C GLY A 338 13.70 -11.51 20.04
N HIS A 339 13.83 -10.63 21.03
CA HIS A 339 12.84 -9.59 21.28
C HIS A 339 13.27 -8.32 20.51
N PHE A 340 12.41 -7.29 20.50
CA PHE A 340 12.72 -6.01 19.83
C PHE A 340 14.11 -5.42 20.13
N ARG A 341 14.66 -5.57 21.34
CA ARG A 341 16.00 -5.07 21.68
C ARG A 341 17.11 -5.78 20.91
N ASP A 342 16.94 -7.06 20.64
CA ASP A 342 17.90 -7.85 19.85
C ASP A 342 17.89 -7.44 18.38
N HIS A 343 16.81 -6.76 17.95
CA HIS A 343 16.57 -6.29 16.59
C HIS A 343 16.72 -4.77 16.42
N GLU A 344 17.37 -4.07 17.36
CA GLU A 344 17.55 -2.61 17.32
C GLU A 344 18.21 -2.11 16.01
N ASN A 345 19.10 -2.93 15.45
CA ASN A 345 19.81 -2.64 14.19
C ASN A 345 19.25 -3.40 12.98
N THR A 346 18.15 -4.14 13.15
CA THR A 346 17.52 -4.90 12.07
C THR A 346 16.57 -4.01 11.30
N VAL A 347 16.85 -3.82 10.01
CA VAL A 347 15.99 -3.09 9.06
C VAL A 347 15.56 -4.07 7.98
N VAL A 348 14.27 -4.10 7.70
CA VAL A 348 13.68 -4.93 6.63
C VAL A 348 12.93 -4.04 5.65
N GLY A 349 12.95 -4.42 4.37
CA GLY A 349 12.19 -3.76 3.32
C GLY A 349 10.79 -4.35 3.22
N ILE A 350 9.75 -3.53 3.45
CA ILE A 350 8.35 -3.98 3.43
C ILE A 350 7.61 -3.38 2.25
N GLU A 351 6.98 -4.25 1.46
CA GLU A 351 6.00 -3.92 0.44
C GLU A 351 4.79 -4.84 0.64
N TYR A 352 3.95 -4.51 1.61
CA TYR A 352 2.93 -5.37 2.23
C TYR A 352 3.51 -6.53 3.02
N ILE A 353 4.29 -7.38 2.36
CA ILE A 353 5.12 -8.41 3.00
C ILE A 353 6.58 -7.97 3.03
N VAL A 354 7.39 -8.61 3.87
CA VAL A 354 8.84 -8.41 3.86
C VAL A 354 9.41 -8.97 2.56
N ARG A 355 10.07 -8.08 1.80
CA ARG A 355 10.75 -8.40 0.54
C ARG A 355 12.27 -8.48 0.69
N ASP A 356 12.81 -7.78 1.67
CA ASP A 356 14.24 -7.75 1.99
C ASP A 356 14.44 -7.96 3.51
N PRO A 357 15.18 -9.01 3.93
CA PRO A 357 15.89 -9.98 3.10
C PRO A 357 14.93 -10.92 2.34
N LYS A 358 15.31 -11.28 1.11
CA LYS A 358 14.61 -12.31 0.32
C LYS A 358 14.62 -13.65 1.06
N ASP A 359 13.58 -14.46 0.83
CA ASP A 359 13.42 -15.81 1.41
C ASP A 359 13.62 -15.86 2.94
N ASN A 360 13.15 -14.81 3.63
CA ASN A 360 13.33 -14.63 5.08
C ASN A 360 14.81 -14.77 5.52
N GLY A 361 15.76 -14.38 4.67
CA GLY A 361 17.20 -14.54 4.91
C GLY A 361 17.66 -15.99 5.00
N GLY A 362 16.94 -16.93 4.36
CA GLY A 362 17.24 -18.36 4.37
C GLY A 362 16.75 -19.10 5.63
N ARG A 363 16.01 -18.43 6.53
CA ARG A 363 15.42 -19.06 7.71
C ARG A 363 14.30 -20.04 7.31
N PRO A 364 14.04 -21.09 8.09
CA PRO A 364 12.96 -22.02 7.78
C PRO A 364 11.61 -21.31 7.83
N GLY A 365 10.70 -21.74 6.94
CA GLY A 365 9.33 -21.23 6.91
C GLY A 365 8.61 -21.49 8.23
N LEU A 366 8.04 -20.44 8.83
CA LEU A 366 7.25 -20.59 10.04
C LEU A 366 5.76 -20.67 9.70
N LEU A 367 5.19 -21.85 9.91
CA LEU A 367 3.79 -22.12 9.62
C LEU A 367 2.90 -21.83 10.84
N VAL A 368 1.91 -20.97 10.66
CA VAL A 368 0.80 -20.81 11.60
C VAL A 368 -0.37 -21.65 11.09
N PRO A 369 -0.87 -22.62 11.88
CA PRO A 369 -1.96 -23.49 11.46
C PRO A 369 -3.27 -22.71 11.32
N ALA A 370 -4.24 -23.34 10.66
CA ALA A 370 -5.60 -22.84 10.64
C ALA A 370 -6.20 -22.76 12.05
N SER A 371 -7.01 -21.73 12.31
CA SER A 371 -7.65 -21.52 13.62
C SER A 371 -8.85 -22.45 13.83
N ASN A 372 -9.44 -22.38 15.04
CA ASN A 372 -10.81 -22.80 15.28
C ASN A 372 -11.81 -22.01 14.42
N TRP A 373 -13.05 -22.51 14.36
CA TRP A 373 -14.16 -21.81 13.76
C TRP A 373 -14.82 -20.86 14.77
N VAL A 374 -15.32 -19.74 14.25
CA VAL A 374 -16.33 -18.91 14.89
C VAL A 374 -17.59 -19.01 14.05
N GLU A 375 -18.70 -19.37 14.68
CA GLU A 375 -20.01 -19.46 14.04
C GLU A 375 -20.93 -18.38 14.62
N PHE A 376 -21.67 -17.70 13.76
CA PHE A 376 -22.58 -16.64 14.18
C PHE A 376 -23.78 -16.52 13.26
N THR A 377 -24.89 -16.02 13.80
CA THR A 377 -26.16 -15.86 13.07
C THR A 377 -26.52 -14.38 12.97
N VAL A 378 -27.03 -13.96 11.81
CA VAL A 378 -27.53 -12.60 11.62
C VAL A 378 -28.87 -12.44 12.31
N VAL A 379 -29.04 -11.37 13.08
CA VAL A 379 -30.27 -11.01 13.80
C VAL A 379 -30.71 -9.59 13.43
N GLU A 380 -31.93 -9.21 13.81
CA GLU A 380 -32.48 -7.88 13.50
C GLU A 380 -31.72 -6.69 14.09
#